data_AF-A0A923MJV0-F1
#
_entry.id   AF-A0A923MJV0-F1
#
_cell.length_a   1.000
_cell.length_b   1.000
_cell.length_c   1.000
_cell.angle_alpha   90.00
_cell.angle_beta   90.00
_cell.angle_gamma   90.00
#
_symmetry.space_group_name_H-M   'P 1'
#
loop_
_entity.id
_entity.type
_entity.pdbx_description
1 polymer ?
#
loop_
_entity_poly.entity_id
_entity_poly.type
_entity_poly.pdbx_seq_one_letter_code
_entity_poly.pdbx_strand_id
1 'polypeptide(L)'
;MYYYSKRSRSKIVHQSTCQHIQNVSVEDVGSFENLEDAYAAGYRLCRHCSPIAKLYRKESDVLQGYCQSHAASVFFKDRFIGISTPISDWRIIPSGKGNEVVLYHKNTLGDKKTGPVPGYHLQWVSQNTISGYLEYISDHDLYRNMHPLYPVQSKKNSPPPMKGTKRYRKEQKRAAKKARRQSIAHVLTLIENLDTQARVARSM
;
A
#
# COMPACT_ATOMS: atom_id res chain seq x y z
N MET A 1 2.52 -25.26 -5.31
CA MET A 1 1.71 -26.22 -4.53
C MET A 1 1.88 -25.95 -3.04
N TYR A 2 0.77 -25.71 -2.36
CA TYR A 2 0.66 -25.55 -0.91
C TYR A 2 -0.36 -26.55 -0.37
N TYR A 3 -0.13 -27.08 0.81
CA TYR A 3 -0.90 -28.20 1.35
C TYR A 3 -1.53 -27.84 2.69
N TYR A 4 -2.69 -28.40 2.99
CA TYR A 4 -3.34 -28.23 4.28
C TYR A 4 -3.99 -29.54 4.72
N SER A 5 -4.15 -29.70 6.03
CA SER A 5 -4.91 -30.83 6.58
C SER A 5 -6.40 -30.53 6.56
N LYS A 6 -7.20 -31.40 5.95
CA LYS A 6 -8.67 -31.35 5.96
C LYS A 6 -9.24 -31.50 7.38
N ARG A 7 -8.50 -32.14 8.28
CA ARG A 7 -8.88 -32.33 9.70
C ARG A 7 -8.68 -31.05 10.52
N SER A 8 -7.81 -30.14 10.09
CA SER A 8 -7.48 -28.93 10.84
C SER A 8 -8.45 -27.78 10.54
N ARG A 9 -9.09 -27.25 11.59
CA ARG A 9 -9.92 -26.05 11.50
C ARG A 9 -9.12 -24.74 11.43
N SER A 10 -7.81 -24.81 11.64
CA SER A 10 -6.95 -23.62 11.83
C SER A 10 -6.68 -22.82 10.55
N LYS A 11 -7.18 -23.29 9.39
CA LYS A 11 -6.96 -22.73 8.05
C LYS A 11 -5.48 -22.35 7.81
N ILE A 12 -4.59 -23.33 7.97
CA ILE A 12 -3.14 -23.14 7.75
C ILE A 12 -2.70 -23.95 6.54
N VAL A 13 -1.97 -23.30 5.64
CA VAL A 13 -1.29 -23.96 4.51
C VAL A 13 0.21 -24.08 4.77
N HIS A 14 0.79 -25.12 4.20
CA HIS A 14 2.15 -25.57 4.40
C HIS A 14 2.85 -25.78 3.05
N GLN A 15 4.17 -25.66 3.02
CA GLN A 15 4.99 -26.16 1.92
C GLN A 15 5.12 -27.68 2.03
N SER A 16 5.41 -28.37 0.92
CA SER A 16 5.61 -29.83 0.88
C SER A 16 6.68 -30.33 1.86
N THR A 17 7.68 -29.49 2.14
CA THR A 17 8.80 -29.81 3.04
C THR A 17 8.49 -29.58 4.52
N CYS A 18 7.26 -29.19 4.88
CA CYS A 18 6.90 -28.91 6.26
C CYS A 18 6.54 -30.18 7.02
N GLN A 19 7.20 -30.44 8.14
CA GLN A 19 6.94 -31.60 8.99
C GLN A 19 5.46 -31.73 9.42
N HIS A 20 4.77 -30.60 9.63
CA HIS A 20 3.35 -30.60 10.01
C HIS A 20 2.42 -31.22 8.97
N ILE A 21 2.78 -31.19 7.68
CA ILE A 21 1.98 -31.83 6.63
C ILE A 21 2.52 -33.21 6.26
N GLN A 22 3.83 -33.44 6.40
CA GLN A 22 4.45 -34.75 6.14
C GLN A 22 3.90 -35.84 7.06
N ASN A 23 3.43 -35.48 8.26
CA ASN A 23 2.85 -36.42 9.22
C ASN A 23 1.33 -36.64 9.04
N VAL A 24 0.71 -36.06 8.02
CA VAL A 24 -0.73 -36.18 7.75
C VAL A 24 -0.95 -37.24 6.66
N SER A 25 -1.93 -38.13 6.85
CA SER A 25 -2.33 -39.11 5.83
C SER A 25 -2.69 -38.41 4.52
N VAL A 26 -2.26 -38.96 3.38
CA VAL A 26 -2.46 -38.39 2.04
C VAL A 26 -3.95 -38.14 1.75
N GLU A 27 -4.83 -39.01 2.22
CA GLU A 27 -6.30 -38.90 2.08
C GLU A 27 -6.86 -37.63 2.74
N ASP A 28 -6.24 -37.22 3.85
CA ASP A 28 -6.61 -36.06 4.65
C ASP A 28 -5.89 -34.77 4.24
N VAL A 29 -5.09 -34.80 3.18
CA VAL A 29 -4.39 -33.63 2.64
C VAL A 29 -5.23 -33.01 1.52
N GLY A 30 -5.46 -31.69 1.61
CA GLY A 30 -5.90 -30.85 0.51
C GLY A 30 -4.76 -29.97 0.00
N SER A 31 -4.93 -29.38 -1.19
CA SER A 31 -3.91 -28.53 -1.78
C SER A 31 -4.46 -27.32 -2.51
N PHE A 32 -3.63 -26.27 -2.59
CA PHE A 32 -3.80 -25.11 -3.46
C PHE A 32 -2.61 -25.04 -4.42
N GLU A 33 -2.83 -24.59 -5.65
CA GLU A 33 -1.75 -24.42 -6.62
C GLU A 33 -0.82 -23.28 -6.22
N ASN A 34 -1.42 -22.13 -5.93
CA ASN A 34 -0.74 -20.90 -5.55
C ASN A 34 -1.15 -20.45 -4.13
N LEU A 35 -0.38 -19.52 -3.57
CA LEU A 35 -0.59 -19.01 -2.22
C LEU A 35 -1.75 -17.98 -2.17
N GLU A 36 -2.03 -17.34 -3.30
CA GLU A 36 -3.04 -16.29 -3.43
C GLU A 36 -4.45 -16.86 -3.29
N ASP A 37 -4.72 -18.02 -3.90
CA ASP A 37 -5.97 -18.78 -3.76
C ASP A 37 -6.18 -19.24 -2.32
N ALA A 38 -5.11 -19.74 -1.68
CA ALA A 38 -5.15 -20.08 -0.26
C ALA A 38 -5.54 -18.85 0.58
N TYR A 39 -4.95 -17.68 0.31
CA TYR A 39 -5.32 -16.44 0.99
C TYR A 39 -6.76 -16.01 0.70
N ALA A 40 -7.24 -16.14 -0.53
CA ALA A 40 -8.62 -15.84 -0.91
C ALA A 40 -9.62 -16.76 -0.19
N ALA A 41 -9.27 -18.03 0.01
CA ALA A 41 -10.04 -19.00 0.81
C ALA A 41 -9.94 -18.76 2.34
N GLY A 42 -9.18 -17.75 2.77
CA GLY A 42 -8.99 -17.38 4.17
C GLY A 42 -7.98 -18.26 4.92
N TYR A 43 -7.13 -18.99 4.20
CA TYR A 43 -5.99 -19.69 4.81
C TYR A 43 -4.83 -18.72 5.04
N ARG A 44 -3.94 -19.09 5.96
CA ARG A 44 -2.67 -18.39 6.19
C ARG A 44 -1.50 -19.35 6.07
N LEU A 45 -0.35 -18.83 5.64
CA LEU A 45 0.86 -19.63 5.53
C LEU A 45 1.38 -19.98 6.93
N CYS A 46 1.76 -21.24 7.12
CA CYS A 46 2.38 -21.72 8.34
C CYS A 46 3.57 -20.84 8.72
N ARG A 47 3.70 -20.49 10.00
CA ARG A 47 4.81 -19.68 10.52
C ARG A 47 6.18 -20.32 10.26
N HIS A 48 6.28 -21.65 10.18
CA HIS A 48 7.52 -22.34 9.82
C HIS A 48 7.81 -22.31 8.32
N CYS A 49 6.77 -22.22 7.49
CA CYS A 49 6.91 -22.12 6.03
C CYS A 49 7.15 -20.68 5.56
N SER A 50 6.68 -19.69 6.32
CA SER A 50 6.74 -18.27 5.95
C SER A 50 8.17 -17.73 6.00
N PRO A 51 8.75 -17.27 4.87
CA PRO A 51 10.09 -16.68 4.83
C PRO A 51 10.18 -15.41 5.69
N ILE A 52 9.15 -14.56 5.66
CA ILE A 52 9.11 -13.33 6.46
C ILE A 52 8.99 -13.63 7.97
N ALA A 53 8.28 -14.70 8.36
CA ALA A 53 8.25 -15.13 9.75
C ALA A 53 9.61 -15.68 10.22
N LYS A 54 10.36 -16.36 9.32
CA LYS A 54 11.74 -16.78 9.60
C LYS A 54 12.65 -15.56 9.78
N LEU A 55 12.55 -14.57 8.89
CA LEU A 55 13.32 -13.33 8.98
C LEU A 55 13.04 -12.59 10.30
N TYR A 56 11.76 -12.43 10.67
CA TYR A 56 11.35 -11.82 11.94
C TYR A 56 11.93 -12.53 13.16
N ARG A 57 11.90 -13.88 13.18
CA ARG A 57 12.49 -14.66 14.27
C ARG A 57 14.00 -14.59 14.31
N LYS A 58 14.65 -14.55 13.13
CA LYS A 58 16.12 -14.49 13.04
C LYS A 58 16.66 -13.19 13.65
N GLU A 59 15.94 -12.08 13.48
CA GLU A 59 16.37 -10.76 13.98
C GLU A 59 15.70 -10.36 15.29
N SER A 60 15.03 -11.28 16.01
CA SER A 60 14.18 -10.95 17.17
C SER A 60 14.87 -10.09 18.23
N ASP A 61 16.12 -10.41 18.54
CA ASP A 61 16.90 -9.72 19.59
C ASP A 61 17.22 -8.28 19.17
N VAL A 62 17.52 -8.08 17.88
CA VAL A 62 17.74 -6.76 17.30
C VAL A 62 16.45 -5.94 17.30
N LEU A 63 15.31 -6.57 16.95
CA LEU A 63 14.01 -5.90 17.00
C LEU A 63 13.63 -5.47 18.41
N GLN A 64 13.92 -6.32 19.40
CA GLN A 64 13.68 -6.00 20.80
C GLN A 64 14.56 -4.83 21.27
N GLY A 65 15.86 -4.85 20.95
CA GLY A 65 16.76 -3.75 21.26
C GLY A 65 16.36 -2.43 20.59
N TYR A 66 15.89 -2.48 19.35
CA TYR A 66 15.35 -1.32 18.66
C TYR A 66 14.12 -0.74 19.37
N CYS A 67 13.15 -1.59 19.74
CA CYS A 67 11.94 -1.13 20.44
C CYS A 67 12.22 -0.59 21.86
N GLN A 68 13.32 -1.02 22.49
CA GLN A 68 13.75 -0.51 23.80
C GLN A 68 14.47 0.84 23.70
N SER A 69 15.25 1.04 22.62
CA SER A 69 16.04 2.25 22.40
C SER A 69 15.26 3.37 21.68
N HIS A 70 14.25 3.00 20.90
CA HIS A 70 13.42 3.91 20.12
C HIS A 70 11.98 3.82 20.60
N ALA A 71 11.24 4.93 20.54
CA ALA A 71 9.80 4.94 20.83
C ALA A 71 8.98 4.29 19.70
N ALA A 72 9.28 3.03 19.38
CA ALA A 72 8.73 2.29 18.26
C ALA A 72 8.27 0.89 18.68
N SER A 73 7.28 0.36 17.98
CA SER A 73 6.82 -1.01 18.13
C SER A 73 6.99 -1.77 16.83
N VAL A 74 7.50 -2.99 16.93
CA VAL A 74 7.66 -3.91 15.79
C VAL A 74 6.86 -5.18 16.08
N PHE A 75 6.05 -5.63 15.13
CA PHE A 75 5.24 -6.84 15.29
C PHE A 75 5.11 -7.63 14.00
N PHE A 76 4.91 -8.93 14.11
CA PHE A 76 4.62 -9.80 12.97
C PHE A 76 3.11 -10.09 12.87
N LYS A 77 2.54 -9.92 11.68
CA LYS A 77 1.14 -10.28 11.39
C LYS A 77 1.04 -10.99 10.05
N ASP A 78 1.02 -12.32 10.11
CA ASP A 78 0.81 -13.30 9.02
C ASP A 78 1.63 -13.07 7.74
N ARG A 79 1.31 -12.00 7.00
CA ARG A 79 1.89 -11.65 5.69
C ARG A 79 2.88 -10.49 5.74
N PHE A 80 2.99 -9.78 6.86
CA PHE A 80 3.86 -8.62 6.96
C PHE A 80 4.46 -8.44 8.36
N ILE A 81 5.53 -7.66 8.42
CA ILE A 81 6.07 -7.10 9.66
C ILE A 81 5.61 -5.64 9.71
N GLY A 82 4.92 -5.26 10.77
CA GLY A 82 4.50 -3.89 11.02
C GLY A 82 5.51 -3.18 11.91
N ILE A 83 5.80 -1.92 11.58
CA ILE A 83 6.57 -1.01 12.43
C ILE A 83 5.72 0.24 12.63
N SER A 84 5.49 0.62 13.87
CA SER A 84 4.80 1.88 14.21
C SER A 84 5.72 2.71 15.07
N THR A 85 5.97 3.94 14.64
CA THR A 85 6.69 4.98 15.39
C THR A 85 5.68 6.06 15.82
N PRO A 86 6.07 7.09 16.58
CA PRO A 86 5.14 8.12 17.03
C PRO A 86 4.55 8.94 15.89
N ILE A 87 5.23 8.99 14.73
CA ILE A 87 4.86 9.87 13.61
C ILE A 87 4.53 9.11 12.32
N SER A 88 4.87 7.83 12.21
CA SER A 88 4.69 7.07 10.96
C SER A 88 4.38 5.59 11.20
N ASP A 89 3.70 5.00 10.22
CA ASP A 89 3.35 3.57 10.20
C ASP A 89 4.01 2.93 8.97
N TRP A 90 4.63 1.78 9.15
CA TRP A 90 5.36 1.06 8.11
C TRP A 90 4.98 -0.42 8.06
N ARG A 91 5.17 -1.01 6.88
CA ARG A 91 5.00 -2.46 6.66
C ARG A 91 6.09 -2.99 5.77
N ILE A 92 6.75 -4.06 6.21
CA ILE A 92 7.64 -4.85 5.36
C ILE A 92 6.83 -6.04 4.84
N ILE A 93 6.75 -6.18 3.52
CA ILE A 93 5.91 -7.18 2.84
C ILE A 93 6.79 -7.96 1.85
N PRO A 94 6.61 -9.29 1.70
CA PRO A 94 7.30 -10.05 0.65
C PRO A 94 6.91 -9.54 -0.74
N SER A 95 7.89 -9.36 -1.64
CA SER A 95 7.65 -8.88 -3.00
C SER A 95 7.00 -9.93 -3.93
N GLY A 96 6.86 -11.18 -3.46
CA GLY A 96 6.39 -12.31 -4.27
C GLY A 96 7.47 -12.95 -5.16
N LYS A 97 8.64 -12.31 -5.30
CA LYS A 97 9.82 -12.83 -6.02
C LYS A 97 10.89 -13.26 -5.03
N GLY A 98 11.10 -14.57 -4.90
CA GLY A 98 12.14 -15.12 -4.01
C GLY A 98 11.96 -14.70 -2.54
N ASN A 99 13.07 -14.32 -1.90
CA ASN A 99 13.11 -13.86 -0.51
C ASN A 99 13.14 -12.32 -0.38
N GLU A 100 12.89 -11.59 -1.46
CA GLU A 100 12.90 -10.13 -1.45
C GLU A 100 11.71 -9.57 -0.68
N VAL A 101 11.97 -8.55 0.13
CA VAL A 101 10.95 -7.82 0.87
C VAL A 101 10.97 -6.35 0.46
N VAL A 102 9.80 -5.73 0.47
CA VAL A 102 9.58 -4.34 0.10
C VAL A 102 9.01 -3.57 1.29
N LEU A 103 9.41 -2.30 1.41
CA LEU A 103 8.96 -1.41 2.46
C LEU A 103 7.79 -0.55 1.98
N TYR A 104 6.75 -0.49 2.80
CA TYR A 104 5.57 0.34 2.59
C TYR A 104 5.45 1.35 3.73
N HIS A 105 5.15 2.60 3.39
CA HIS A 105 5.00 3.71 4.32
C HIS A 105 3.57 4.25 4.28
N LYS A 106 2.99 4.57 5.44
CA LYS A 106 1.69 5.23 5.57
C LYS A 106 1.90 6.65 6.07
N ASN A 107 1.54 7.62 5.23
CA ASN A 107 1.57 9.03 5.62
C ASN A 107 0.45 9.30 6.64
N THR A 108 0.84 9.82 7.79
CA THR A 108 -0.04 10.39 8.82
C THR A 108 -0.51 11.80 8.46
N LEU A 109 0.29 12.55 7.67
CA LEU A 109 0.07 13.95 7.29
C LEU A 109 0.20 14.12 5.76
N GLY A 110 -0.84 13.80 4.98
CA GLY A 110 -0.83 14.05 3.53
C GLY A 110 -1.92 13.34 2.73
N ASP A 111 -1.98 13.64 1.43
CA ASP A 111 -2.90 13.00 0.49
C ASP A 111 -2.73 11.47 0.51
N LYS A 112 -3.85 10.75 0.58
CA LYS A 112 -3.90 9.29 0.51
C LYS A 112 -3.40 8.83 -0.87
N LYS A 113 -2.11 8.55 -0.99
CA LYS A 113 -1.60 7.80 -2.14
C LYS A 113 -2.19 6.40 -2.07
N THR A 114 -2.95 6.03 -3.10
CA THR A 114 -3.47 4.68 -3.26
C THR A 114 -2.36 3.77 -3.78
N GLY A 115 -2.10 2.68 -3.06
CA GLY A 115 -1.18 1.63 -3.43
C GLY A 115 -1.85 0.25 -3.30
N PRO A 116 -1.13 -0.85 -3.63
CA PRO A 116 -1.65 -2.20 -3.47
C PRO A 116 -1.94 -2.56 -2.01
N VAL A 117 -1.31 -1.85 -1.07
CA VAL A 117 -1.57 -1.96 0.37
C VAL A 117 -2.45 -0.80 0.80
N PRO A 118 -3.68 -1.04 1.29
CA PRO A 118 -4.61 0.03 1.64
C PRO A 118 -4.02 1.02 2.65
N GLY A 119 -3.92 2.28 2.25
CA GLY A 119 -3.40 3.37 3.08
C GLY A 119 -1.87 3.47 3.15
N TYR A 120 -1.13 2.62 2.42
CA TYR A 120 0.33 2.66 2.35
C TYR A 120 0.80 2.87 0.91
N HIS A 121 1.96 3.51 0.75
CA HIS A 121 2.66 3.65 -0.52
C HIS A 121 4.00 2.93 -0.47
N LEU A 122 4.46 2.47 -1.63
CA LEU A 122 5.76 1.81 -1.77
C LEU A 122 6.87 2.82 -1.50
N GLN A 123 7.78 2.44 -0.61
CA GLN A 123 9.03 3.15 -0.37
C GLN A 123 10.13 2.49 -1.21
N TRP A 124 10.80 3.28 -2.05
CA TRP A 124 11.82 2.81 -2.98
C TRP A 124 13.18 2.65 -2.29
N VAL A 125 13.22 1.72 -1.34
CA VAL A 125 14.41 1.34 -0.60
C VAL A 125 14.47 -0.17 -0.55
N SER A 126 15.65 -0.72 -0.83
CA SER A 126 15.92 -2.16 -0.75
C SER A 126 16.96 -2.37 0.34
N GLN A 127 16.60 -3.19 1.33
CA GLN A 127 17.49 -3.63 2.39
C GLN A 127 17.40 -5.15 2.51
N ASN A 128 18.53 -5.78 2.84
CA ASN A 128 18.64 -7.23 2.96
C ASN A 128 18.24 -7.75 4.36
N THR A 129 18.08 -6.85 5.33
CA THR A 129 17.76 -7.16 6.73
C THR A 129 16.66 -6.27 7.25
N ILE A 130 15.94 -6.71 8.30
CA ILE A 130 14.94 -5.86 8.96
C ILE A 130 15.62 -4.69 9.64
N SER A 131 16.75 -4.93 10.31
CA SER A 131 17.63 -3.92 10.90
C SER A 131 17.94 -2.75 9.95
N GLY A 132 18.34 -3.02 8.70
CA GLY A 132 18.62 -1.97 7.72
C GLY A 132 17.37 -1.13 7.37
N TYR A 133 16.19 -1.74 7.40
CA TYR A 133 14.94 -0.97 7.27
C TYR A 133 14.64 -0.13 8.52
N LEU A 134 14.97 -0.61 9.71
CA LEU A 134 14.76 0.15 10.96
C LEU A 134 15.67 1.38 11.04
N GLU A 135 16.93 1.26 10.63
CA GLU A 135 17.86 2.39 10.49
C GLU A 135 17.30 3.43 9.51
N TYR A 136 16.87 2.97 8.32
CA TYR A 136 16.24 3.84 7.34
C TYR A 136 14.99 4.57 7.89
N ILE A 137 14.13 3.85 8.61
CA ILE A 137 12.92 4.42 9.22
C ILE A 137 13.31 5.49 10.25
N SER A 138 14.34 5.25 11.05
CA SER A 138 14.81 6.20 12.06
C SER A 138 15.31 7.50 11.42
N ASP A 139 16.15 7.40 10.39
CA ASP A 139 16.66 8.55 9.65
C ASP A 139 15.53 9.32 8.96
N HIS A 140 14.57 8.59 8.37
CA HIS A 140 13.41 9.17 7.74
C HIS A 140 12.57 9.95 8.74
N ASP A 141 12.27 9.36 9.90
CA ASP A 141 11.43 9.99 10.92
C ASP A 141 12.12 11.18 11.57
N LEU A 142 13.42 11.08 11.86
CA LEU A 142 14.23 12.21 12.31
C LEU A 142 14.17 13.35 11.29
N TYR A 143 14.34 13.06 10.00
CA TYR A 143 14.22 14.06 8.95
C TYR A 143 12.83 14.71 8.93
N ARG A 144 11.75 13.93 9.08
CA ARG A 144 10.37 14.45 9.11
C ARG A 144 10.09 15.33 10.32
N ASN A 145 10.66 14.97 11.47
CA ASN A 145 10.54 15.75 12.69
C ASN A 145 11.28 17.10 12.55
N MET A 146 12.47 17.09 11.94
CA MET A 146 13.26 18.29 11.67
C MET A 146 12.71 19.15 10.51
N HIS A 147 11.96 18.53 9.59
CA HIS A 147 11.33 19.19 8.46
C HIS A 147 9.82 18.91 8.46
N PRO A 148 9.05 19.45 9.43
CA PRO A 148 7.62 19.26 9.47
C PRO A 148 7.02 19.70 8.13
N LEU A 149 6.18 18.85 7.55
CA LEU A 149 5.32 19.28 6.44
C LEU A 149 4.31 20.26 7.03
N TYR A 150 4.72 21.53 7.17
CA TYR A 150 3.77 22.61 7.38
C TYR A 150 2.67 22.46 6.33
N PRO A 151 1.40 22.74 6.67
CA PRO A 151 0.37 22.81 5.66
C PRO A 151 0.90 23.71 4.56
N VAL A 152 0.98 23.19 3.33
CA VAL A 152 1.27 24.01 2.16
C VAL A 152 0.28 25.15 2.24
N GLN A 153 0.75 26.36 2.56
CA GLN A 153 -0.10 27.54 2.56
C GLN A 153 -0.80 27.50 1.23
N SER A 154 -2.12 27.29 1.26
CA SER A 154 -2.85 26.99 0.05
C SER A 154 -2.51 28.07 -0.96
N LYS A 155 -2.18 27.69 -2.20
CA LYS A 155 -1.84 28.64 -3.27
C LYS A 155 -2.95 29.67 -3.53
N LYS A 156 -4.10 29.57 -2.84
CA LYS A 156 -5.15 30.60 -2.77
C LYS A 156 -4.61 31.98 -2.39
N ASN A 157 -3.54 32.05 -1.59
CA ASN A 157 -2.94 33.33 -1.18
C ASN A 157 -1.65 33.68 -1.92
N SER A 158 -1.22 32.84 -2.88
CA SER A 158 -0.07 33.22 -3.73
C SER A 158 -0.51 34.30 -4.71
N PRO A 159 0.25 35.39 -4.89
CA PRO A 159 -0.07 36.38 -5.90
C PRO A 159 -0.19 35.72 -7.28
N PRO A 160 -1.11 36.20 -8.13
CA PRO A 160 -1.29 35.67 -9.47
C PRO A 160 0.04 35.72 -10.23
N PRO A 161 0.32 34.74 -11.10
CA PRO A 161 1.60 34.70 -11.79
C PRO A 161 1.78 35.94 -12.65
N MET A 162 2.93 36.62 -12.50
CA MET A 162 3.25 37.80 -13.31
C MET A 162 3.22 37.48 -14.80
N LYS A 163 2.59 38.37 -15.57
CA LYS A 163 2.51 38.28 -17.04
C LYS A 163 3.92 38.16 -17.64
N GLY A 164 4.09 37.26 -18.59
CA GLY A 164 5.38 36.97 -19.24
C GLY A 164 6.16 35.81 -18.64
N THR A 165 5.89 35.41 -17.39
CA THR A 165 6.56 34.26 -16.76
C THR A 165 6.13 32.91 -17.37
N LYS A 166 6.99 31.89 -17.25
CA LYS A 166 6.67 30.50 -17.63
C LYS A 166 5.43 29.99 -16.89
N ARG A 167 5.25 30.37 -15.63
CA ARG A 167 4.09 30.03 -14.80
C ARG A 167 2.80 30.63 -15.37
N TYR A 168 2.81 31.92 -15.73
CA TYR A 168 1.68 32.61 -16.37
C TYR A 168 1.26 31.95 -17.68
N ARG A 169 2.23 31.65 -18.58
CA ARG A 169 1.94 30.99 -19.87
C ARG A 169 1.32 29.59 -19.68
N LYS A 170 1.79 28.84 -18.67
CA LYS A 170 1.24 27.51 -18.35
C LYS A 170 -0.17 27.58 -17.80
N GLU A 171 -0.47 28.61 -16.99
CA GLU A 171 -1.80 28.84 -16.43
C GLU A 171 -2.81 29.24 -17.51
N GLN A 172 -2.43 30.15 -18.41
CA GLN A 172 -3.27 30.53 -19.55
C GLN A 172 -3.61 29.34 -20.45
N LYS A 173 -2.63 28.48 -20.77
CA LYS A 173 -2.88 27.24 -21.55
C LYS A 173 -3.86 26.30 -20.84
N ARG A 174 -3.78 26.20 -19.50
CA ARG A 174 -4.70 25.37 -18.70
C ARG A 174 -6.10 25.97 -18.67
N ALA A 175 -6.23 27.28 -18.49
CA ALA A 175 -7.50 28.00 -18.50
C ALA A 175 -8.21 27.86 -19.85
N ALA A 176 -7.49 28.08 -20.96
CA ALA A 176 -8.03 27.90 -22.31
C ALA A 176 -8.50 26.46 -22.56
N LYS A 177 -7.74 25.45 -22.11
CA LYS A 177 -8.16 24.03 -22.23
C LYS A 177 -9.41 23.74 -21.39
N LYS A 178 -9.52 24.32 -20.20
CA LYS A 178 -10.70 24.18 -19.34
C LYS A 178 -11.92 24.86 -19.95
N ALA A 179 -11.79 26.09 -20.44
CA ALA A 179 -12.85 26.82 -21.12
C ALA A 179 -13.35 26.07 -22.36
N ARG A 180 -12.44 25.51 -23.17
CA ARG A 180 -12.81 24.65 -24.31
C ARG A 180 -13.63 23.44 -23.89
N ARG A 181 -13.22 22.73 -22.82
CA ARG A 181 -13.98 21.58 -22.30
C ARG A 181 -15.36 21.98 -21.78
N GLN A 182 -15.45 23.11 -21.08
CA GLN A 182 -16.71 23.62 -20.55
C GLN A 182 -17.66 24.05 -21.68
N SER A 183 -17.13 24.69 -22.73
CA SER A 183 -17.89 25.04 -23.92
C SER A 183 -18.41 23.79 -24.64
N ILE A 184 -17.58 22.76 -24.83
CA ILE A 184 -18.03 21.48 -25.41
C ILE A 184 -19.12 20.84 -24.55
N ALA A 185 -18.91 20.76 -23.24
CA ALA A 185 -19.90 20.20 -22.33
C ALA A 185 -21.24 20.96 -22.39
N HIS A 186 -21.18 22.29 -22.42
CA HIS A 186 -22.36 23.13 -22.54
C HIS A 186 -23.12 22.90 -23.85
N VAL A 187 -22.44 22.77 -24.98
CA VAL A 187 -23.06 22.44 -26.26
C VAL A 187 -23.75 21.08 -26.21
N LEU A 188 -23.11 20.06 -25.64
CA LEU A 188 -23.71 18.73 -25.49
C LEU A 188 -24.98 18.78 -24.63
N THR A 189 -24.95 19.52 -23.52
CA THR A 189 -26.14 19.72 -22.67
C THR A 189 -27.26 20.43 -23.42
N LEU A 190 -26.96 21.41 -24.26
CA LEU A 190 -27.98 22.08 -25.09
C LEU A 190 -28.60 21.12 -26.11
N ILE A 191 -27.80 20.26 -26.75
CA ILE A 191 -28.29 19.25 -27.70
C ILE A 191 -29.22 18.26 -26.99
N GLU A 192 -28.83 17.77 -25.80
CA GLU A 192 -29.66 16.87 -25.00
C GLU A 192 -31.00 17.53 -24.62
N ASN A 193 -30.97 18.80 -24.18
CA ASN A 193 -32.18 19.54 -23.85
C ASN A 193 -33.10 19.73 -25.07
N LEU A 194 -32.54 19.97 -26.26
CA LEU A 194 -33.35 20.08 -27.49
C LEU A 194 -33.93 18.74 -27.93
N ASP A 195 -33.19 17.64 -27.82
CA ASP A 195 -33.69 16.30 -28.13
C ASP A 195 -34.81 15.89 -27.17
N THR A 196 -34.66 16.17 -25.88
CA THR A 196 -35.73 15.91 -24.89
C THR A 196 -37.00 16.72 -25.19
N GLN A 197 -36.88 18.01 -25.52
CA GLN A 197 -38.03 18.83 -25.94
C GLN A 197 -38.70 18.29 -27.21
N ALA A 198 -37.92 17.89 -28.21
CA ALA A 198 -38.43 17.33 -29.46
C ALA A 198 -39.15 15.99 -29.25
N ARG A 199 -38.66 15.15 -28.34
CA ARG A 199 -39.33 13.88 -27.98
C ARG A 199 -40.65 14.11 -27.25
N VAL A 200 -40.68 15.03 -26.29
CA VAL A 200 -41.91 15.40 -25.56
C VAL A 200 -42.96 15.94 -26.53
N ALA A 201 -42.58 16.82 -27.45
CA ALA A 201 -43.48 17.39 -28.45
C ALA A 201 -44.02 16.36 -29.47
N ARG A 202 -43.31 15.25 -29.71
CA ARG A 202 -43.77 14.14 -30.57
C ARG A 202 -44.66 13.12 -29.86
N SER A 203 -44.70 13.16 -28.52
CA SER A 203 -45.50 12.26 -27.68
C SER A 203 -46.83 12.85 -27.21
N MET A 204 -47.09 14.12 -27.54
CA MET A 204 -48.38 14.81 -27.41
C MET A 204 -49.09 14.78 -28.76
#